data_AF-A0A142YAC4-F1
#
_entry.id   AF-A0A142YAC4-F1
#
_cell.length_a   1.000
_cell.length_b   1.000
_cell.length_c   1.000
_cell.angle_alpha   90.00
_cell.angle_beta   90.00
_cell.angle_gamma   90.00
#
_symmetry.space_group_name_H-M   'P 1'
#
loop_
_entity.id
_entity.type
_entity.pdbx_description
1 polymer ?
#
loop_
_entity_poly.entity_id
_entity_poly.type
_entity_poly.pdbx_seq_one_letter_code
_entity_poly.pdbx_strand_id
1 'polypeptide(L)'
;MPEALSQGLRSASAALLWTQGVPSTWNTPALASAFNQLVLQGAKEGARRRVGDKGTGFLDAAVRVVVGEPTPPAAPAPAPAPAANPAPAPPPEKPAQTLLRELTRAAEGAAQIAKGAEQAHREVSAILADPLGSRALDRLLIMPETVKENPELLESFAAYITPDGHRARIDVTLVDRIFSNEAMNQVETIRDRLDDYLGEYQGIRVVASVAGVNAESADVRQLTRADQVQSWFIVPIGVFLVLMIALRDPLACVNLVGTMVLTYGFALGATHVVFVSLLGGEGLDWKVPYFLFVLLVAVGVDYNVFLMTRLQEETAGHGFRGGIIRAIGLTGGLISSAAAITACSFASFLFSPLSSLRQLGFALVVGIAVDALLVRPLLVPCGHWLLRRSREVLGPRYSVSNENFRLTGVPD
;
A
#
# COMPACT_ATOMS: atom_id res chain seq x y z
N MET A 1 -12.32 -36.16 3.36
CA MET A 1 -11.82 -34.88 2.81
C MET A 1 -12.81 -33.69 2.93
N PRO A 2 -13.51 -33.45 4.06
CA PRO A 2 -14.11 -32.12 4.30
C PRO A 2 -13.59 -31.38 5.56
N GLU A 3 -12.83 -32.03 6.46
CA GLU A 3 -12.35 -31.38 7.71
C GLU A 3 -11.04 -30.60 7.55
N ALA A 4 -10.14 -31.01 6.66
CA ALA A 4 -8.89 -30.28 6.42
C ALA A 4 -9.12 -28.93 5.71
N LEU A 5 -10.17 -28.85 4.87
CA LEU A 5 -10.54 -27.64 4.15
C LEU A 5 -11.31 -26.65 5.07
N SER A 6 -12.02 -27.16 6.08
CA SER A 6 -12.71 -26.33 7.08
C SER A 6 -11.75 -25.78 8.14
N GLN A 7 -10.68 -26.50 8.50
CA GLN A 7 -9.61 -25.96 9.34
C GLN A 7 -8.75 -24.92 8.60
N GLY A 8 -8.44 -25.14 7.31
CA GLY A 8 -7.70 -24.18 6.48
C GLY A 8 -8.45 -22.84 6.25
N LEU A 9 -9.77 -22.90 6.07
CA LEU A 9 -10.62 -21.70 5.98
C LEU A 9 -10.80 -20.98 7.32
N ARG A 10 -10.78 -21.70 8.45
CA ARG A 10 -10.83 -21.10 9.79
C ARG A 10 -9.50 -20.45 10.19
N SER A 11 -8.36 -20.96 9.74
CA SER A 11 -7.06 -20.29 9.94
C SER A 11 -6.90 -19.07 9.03
N ALA A 12 -7.45 -19.10 7.81
CA ALA A 12 -7.44 -17.95 6.91
C ALA A 12 -8.39 -16.82 7.38
N SER A 13 -9.53 -17.16 8.00
CA SER A 13 -10.43 -16.15 8.58
C SER A 13 -9.91 -15.59 9.91
N ALA A 14 -9.16 -16.37 10.69
CA ALA A 14 -8.48 -15.87 11.90
C ALA A 14 -7.33 -14.89 11.57
N ALA A 15 -6.62 -15.10 10.46
CA ALA A 15 -5.54 -14.20 10.01
C ALA A 15 -6.05 -12.88 9.42
N LEU A 16 -7.28 -12.86 8.87
CA LEU A 16 -7.93 -11.63 8.35
C LEU A 16 -8.64 -10.80 9.42
N LEU A 17 -8.80 -11.33 10.65
CA LEU A 17 -9.45 -10.64 11.77
C LEU A 17 -8.49 -9.99 12.77
N TRP A 18 -7.18 -10.04 12.51
CA TRP A 18 -6.15 -9.52 13.43
C TRP A 18 -5.49 -8.21 12.94
N THR A 19 -6.30 -7.25 12.49
CA THR A 19 -5.86 -5.87 12.21
C THR A 19 -6.74 -4.79 12.85
N GLN A 20 -7.50 -5.10 13.91
CA GLN A 20 -8.24 -4.07 14.66
C GLN A 20 -8.15 -4.31 16.16
N GLY A 21 -7.07 -3.81 16.77
CA GLY A 21 -7.02 -3.55 18.20
C GLY A 21 -7.75 -2.25 18.52
N VAL A 22 -9.09 -2.28 18.54
CA VAL A 22 -9.89 -1.24 19.22
C VAL A 22 -9.97 -1.64 20.70
N PRO A 23 -9.55 -0.81 21.66
CA PRO A 23 -9.66 -1.14 23.09
C PRO A 23 -11.12 -1.36 23.50
N SER A 24 -11.35 -2.31 24.41
CA SER A 24 -12.66 -2.75 24.91
C SER A 24 -13.45 -1.71 25.74
N THR A 25 -13.08 -0.42 25.67
CA THR A 25 -13.78 0.71 26.30
C THR A 25 -14.75 1.44 25.36
N TRP A 26 -14.80 1.02 24.09
CA TRP A 26 -15.63 1.68 23.07
C TRP A 26 -16.98 0.95 22.94
N ASN A 27 -18.05 1.62 23.36
CA ASN A 27 -19.42 1.09 23.31
C ASN A 27 -19.95 1.10 21.86
N THR A 28 -19.61 0.07 21.10
CA THR A 28 -19.93 -0.11 19.67
C THR A 28 -21.43 -0.01 19.29
N PRO A 29 -22.42 -0.36 20.14
CA PRO A 29 -23.84 -0.12 19.87
C PRO A 29 -24.19 1.38 19.81
N ALA A 30 -23.49 2.23 20.56
CA ALA A 30 -23.73 3.68 20.58
C ALA A 30 -23.16 4.37 19.32
N LEU A 31 -22.04 3.89 18.81
CA LEU A 31 -21.46 4.34 17.54
C LEU A 31 -22.29 3.86 16.34
N ALA A 32 -22.78 2.62 16.38
CA ALA A 32 -23.68 2.10 15.36
C ALA A 32 -25.04 2.81 15.38
N SER A 33 -25.59 3.16 16.54
CA SER A 33 -26.84 3.93 16.64
C SER A 33 -26.68 5.38 16.20
N ALA A 34 -25.54 6.03 16.51
CA ALA A 34 -25.21 7.37 16.03
C ALA A 34 -25.01 7.40 14.51
N PHE A 35 -24.34 6.39 13.95
CA PHE A 35 -24.14 6.29 12.50
C PHE A 35 -25.46 5.97 11.77
N ASN A 36 -26.29 5.08 12.31
CA ASN A 36 -27.59 4.76 11.74
C ASN A 36 -28.57 5.95 11.84
N GLN A 37 -28.48 6.77 12.90
CA GLN A 37 -29.22 8.04 13.00
C GLN A 37 -28.74 9.09 12.00
N LEU A 38 -27.42 9.18 11.74
CA LEU A 38 -26.85 10.10 10.75
C LEU A 38 -27.23 9.69 9.32
N VAL A 39 -27.20 8.38 9.02
CA VAL A 39 -27.61 7.84 7.71
C VAL A 39 -29.12 7.98 7.50
N LEU A 40 -29.94 7.78 8.54
CA LEU A 40 -31.39 8.02 8.47
C LEU A 40 -31.75 9.52 8.40
N GLN A 41 -30.94 10.42 8.98
CA GLN A 41 -31.09 11.87 8.81
C GLN A 41 -30.69 12.33 7.41
N GLY A 42 -29.57 11.81 6.87
CA GLY A 42 -29.17 12.06 5.48
C GLY A 42 -30.18 11.53 4.46
N ALA A 43 -30.80 10.37 4.73
CA ALA A 43 -31.87 9.83 3.89
C ALA A 43 -33.18 10.64 4.00
N LYS A 44 -33.53 11.18 5.17
CA LYS A 44 -34.68 12.08 5.37
C LYS A 44 -34.49 13.45 4.73
N GLU A 45 -33.26 13.97 4.67
CA GLU A 45 -32.94 15.24 3.98
C GLU A 45 -32.86 15.08 2.47
N GLY A 46 -32.37 13.92 1.98
CA GLY A 46 -32.39 13.57 0.56
C GLY A 46 -33.81 13.35 0.02
N ALA A 47 -34.69 12.73 0.80
CA ALA A 47 -36.10 12.53 0.43
C ALA A 47 -36.95 13.81 0.53
N ARG A 48 -36.52 14.86 1.24
CA ARG A 48 -37.20 16.17 1.28
C ARG A 48 -36.88 17.08 0.08
N ARG A 49 -35.88 16.74 -0.75
CA ARG A 49 -35.50 17.53 -1.94
C ARG A 49 -36.11 17.02 -3.25
N ARG A 50 -36.89 15.94 -3.24
CA ARG A 50 -37.77 15.55 -4.35
C ARG A 50 -39.17 15.31 -3.78
N VAL A 51 -40.19 15.76 -4.50
CA VAL A 51 -41.62 15.74 -4.13
C VAL A 51 -42.05 16.96 -3.30
N GLY A 52 -42.14 18.10 -3.98
CA GLY A 52 -43.30 18.96 -3.79
C GLY A 52 -44.42 18.43 -4.67
N ASP A 53 -45.42 17.77 -4.09
CA ASP A 53 -46.83 17.99 -4.43
C ASP A 53 -47.73 17.44 -3.30
N LYS A 54 -48.67 18.29 -2.88
CA LYS A 54 -49.93 18.10 -2.12
C LYS A 54 -50.04 17.11 -0.94
N GLY A 55 -50.52 17.66 0.19
CA GLY A 55 -51.80 17.21 0.78
C GLY A 55 -51.77 16.48 2.14
N THR A 56 -52.30 17.18 3.15
CA THR A 56 -53.12 16.69 4.28
C THR A 56 -52.55 15.72 5.34
N GLY A 57 -52.56 16.19 6.60
CA GLY A 57 -53.41 15.63 7.65
C GLY A 57 -52.86 14.54 8.59
N PHE A 58 -53.08 14.80 9.89
CA PHE A 58 -53.24 13.87 11.03
C PHE A 58 -52.02 13.55 11.95
N LEU A 59 -52.23 13.92 13.23
CA LEU A 59 -52.10 13.16 14.50
C LEU A 59 -50.72 12.66 14.92
N ASP A 60 -50.38 12.53 16.20
CA ASP A 60 -50.95 12.85 17.52
C ASP A 60 -49.90 12.27 18.50
N ALA A 61 -49.94 12.71 19.76
CA ALA A 61 -49.39 12.00 20.92
C ALA A 61 -47.84 11.86 21.00
N ALA A 62 -47.18 11.92 22.16
CA ALA A 62 -47.60 12.01 23.54
C ALA A 62 -46.33 12.07 24.42
N VAL A 63 -46.51 12.67 25.60
CA VAL A 63 -45.89 12.27 26.89
C VAL A 63 -44.43 12.72 27.13
N ARG A 64 -44.21 13.82 27.88
CA ARG A 64 -44.19 14.02 29.36
C ARG A 64 -42.98 13.38 30.06
N VAL A 65 -42.33 14.18 30.91
CA VAL A 65 -41.70 13.88 32.23
C VAL A 65 -40.35 14.60 32.35
N VAL A 66 -39.96 15.32 33.40
CA VAL A 66 -40.59 15.93 34.59
C VAL A 66 -39.59 17.03 35.02
N VAL A 67 -40.14 18.16 35.46
CA VAL A 67 -39.46 19.30 36.07
C VAL A 67 -39.03 18.95 37.50
N GLY A 68 -37.80 19.29 37.89
CA GLY A 68 -37.42 19.47 39.30
C GLY A 68 -37.52 20.95 39.67
N GLU A 69 -38.35 21.28 40.67
CA GLU A 69 -38.55 22.64 41.17
C GLU A 69 -37.39 23.14 42.06
N PRO A 70 -37.23 24.47 42.20
CA PRO A 70 -36.08 25.13 42.83
C PRO A 70 -36.27 25.40 44.33
N THR A 71 -35.15 25.56 45.06
CA THR A 71 -35.12 25.99 46.47
C THR A 71 -35.37 27.52 46.60
N PRO A 72 -36.22 28.02 47.53
CA PRO A 72 -36.50 29.46 47.73
C PRO A 72 -35.42 30.23 48.54
N PRO A 73 -35.49 31.59 48.60
CA PRO A 73 -34.35 32.49 48.57
C PRO A 73 -33.90 33.06 49.94
N ALA A 74 -32.66 33.58 49.99
CA ALA A 74 -32.22 34.53 51.02
C ALA A 74 -32.55 35.98 50.61
N ALA A 75 -32.94 36.80 51.59
CA ALA A 75 -33.50 38.15 51.48
C ALA A 75 -32.47 39.25 51.03
N PRO A 76 -32.93 40.43 50.59
CA PRO A 76 -32.22 41.31 49.65
C PRO A 76 -31.31 42.36 50.30
N ALA A 77 -30.25 42.74 49.58
CA ALA A 77 -29.43 43.92 49.85
C ALA A 77 -29.94 45.14 49.03
N PRO A 78 -29.74 46.39 49.48
CA PRO A 78 -30.43 47.59 48.99
C PRO A 78 -30.05 48.00 47.56
N ALA A 79 -31.02 48.59 46.86
CA ALA A 79 -30.97 48.93 45.43
C ALA A 79 -29.97 50.07 45.08
N PRO A 80 -29.14 49.89 44.04
CA PRO A 80 -28.53 51.01 43.32
C PRO A 80 -29.50 51.57 42.25
N ALA A 81 -29.34 52.86 41.97
CA ALA A 81 -30.16 53.68 41.06
C ALA A 81 -30.38 53.07 39.65
N PRO A 82 -31.49 53.40 38.95
CA PRO A 82 -31.89 52.71 37.72
C PRO A 82 -30.87 52.93 36.59
N ALA A 83 -30.22 51.84 36.18
CA ALA A 83 -29.50 51.77 34.92
C ALA A 83 -30.50 51.81 33.76
N ALA A 84 -30.18 52.56 32.70
CA ALA A 84 -30.98 52.65 31.49
C ALA A 84 -31.30 51.25 30.93
N ASN A 85 -32.54 51.05 30.47
CA ASN A 85 -33.02 49.79 29.93
C ASN A 85 -32.03 49.19 28.91
N PRO A 86 -31.54 47.95 29.09
CA PRO A 86 -30.77 47.27 28.06
C PRO A 86 -31.63 47.10 26.80
N ALA A 87 -31.01 47.27 25.64
CA ALA A 87 -31.66 47.09 24.34
C ALA A 87 -32.38 45.73 24.27
N PRO A 88 -33.55 45.65 23.60
CA PRO A 88 -34.33 44.41 23.53
C PRO A 88 -33.48 43.27 22.99
N ALA A 89 -33.48 42.15 23.70
CA ALA A 89 -32.77 40.93 23.32
C ALA A 89 -33.16 40.54 21.88
N PRO A 90 -32.18 40.15 21.03
CA PRO A 90 -32.49 39.72 19.67
C PRO A 90 -33.43 38.50 19.72
N PRO A 91 -34.35 38.38 18.74
CA PRO A 91 -35.34 37.31 18.71
C PRO A 91 -34.67 35.92 18.74
N PRO A 92 -35.34 34.88 19.28
CA PRO A 92 -34.76 33.56 19.42
C PRO A 92 -34.29 33.04 18.06
N GLU A 93 -32.99 32.83 17.95
CA GLU A 93 -32.35 32.40 16.71
C GLU A 93 -32.77 30.98 16.36
N LYS A 94 -32.92 30.71 15.07
CA LYS A 94 -33.28 29.37 14.58
C LYS A 94 -32.17 28.38 14.99
N PRO A 95 -32.49 27.13 15.39
CA PRO A 95 -31.49 26.15 15.85
C PRO A 95 -30.29 25.94 14.92
N ALA A 96 -30.49 26.10 13.60
CA ALA A 96 -29.42 26.04 12.60
C ALA A 96 -28.38 27.16 12.71
N GLN A 97 -28.79 28.38 13.13
CA GLN A 97 -27.89 29.52 13.31
C GLN A 97 -27.04 29.36 14.59
N THR A 98 -27.62 28.78 15.63
CA THR A 98 -26.89 28.41 16.86
C THR A 98 -25.84 27.34 16.58
N LEU A 99 -26.19 26.29 15.83
CA LEU A 99 -25.23 25.25 15.41
C LEU A 99 -24.11 25.83 14.54
N LEU A 100 -24.43 26.70 13.58
CA LEU A 100 -23.43 27.38 12.75
C LEU A 100 -22.47 28.23 13.60
N ARG A 101 -22.98 28.94 14.61
CA ARG A 101 -22.14 29.73 15.53
C ARG A 101 -21.21 28.85 16.35
N GLU A 102 -21.71 27.76 16.92
CA GLU A 102 -20.89 26.83 17.70
C GLU A 102 -19.82 26.14 16.83
N LEU A 103 -20.17 25.75 15.60
CA LEU A 103 -19.20 25.21 14.64
C LEU A 103 -18.14 26.24 14.25
N THR A 104 -18.53 27.51 14.07
CA THR A 104 -17.59 28.61 13.76
C THR A 104 -16.65 28.85 14.94
N ARG A 105 -17.17 28.86 16.17
CA ARG A 105 -16.39 28.99 17.40
C ARG A 105 -15.43 27.83 17.61
N ALA A 106 -15.87 26.60 17.32
CA ALA A 106 -15.00 25.43 17.36
C ALA A 106 -13.90 25.50 16.29
N ALA A 107 -14.21 25.97 15.08
CA ALA A 107 -13.22 26.16 14.02
C ALA A 107 -12.19 27.25 14.37
N GLU A 108 -12.63 28.36 14.97
CA GLU A 108 -11.75 29.41 15.48
C GLU A 108 -10.86 28.91 16.62
N GLY A 109 -11.41 28.15 17.56
CA GLY A 109 -10.65 27.50 18.63
C GLY A 109 -9.58 26.55 18.09
N ALA A 110 -9.93 25.72 17.10
CA ALA A 110 -8.97 24.85 16.42
C ALA A 110 -7.88 25.62 15.69
N ALA A 111 -8.22 26.73 15.02
CA ALA A 111 -7.24 27.61 14.37
C ALA A 111 -6.30 28.28 15.37
N GLN A 112 -6.80 28.63 16.55
CA GLN A 112 -5.99 29.19 17.63
C GLN A 112 -5.02 28.15 18.22
N ILE A 113 -5.48 26.90 18.39
CA ILE A 113 -4.62 25.78 18.80
C ILE A 113 -3.53 25.52 17.76
N ALA A 114 -3.87 25.53 16.46
CA ALA A 114 -2.91 25.36 15.38
C ALA A 114 -1.83 26.45 15.38
N LYS A 115 -2.22 27.73 15.55
CA LYS A 115 -1.27 28.85 15.69
C LYS A 115 -0.40 28.73 16.94
N GLY A 116 -0.98 28.30 18.06
CA GLY A 116 -0.24 28.04 19.30
C GLY A 116 0.80 26.94 19.13
N ALA A 117 0.44 25.85 18.43
CA ALA A 117 1.36 24.76 18.11
C ALA A 117 2.49 25.20 17.18
N GLU A 118 2.21 26.02 16.15
CA GLU A 118 3.25 26.61 15.29
C GLU A 118 4.21 27.52 16.08
N GLN A 119 3.68 28.31 17.00
CA GLN A 119 4.51 29.18 17.83
C GLN A 119 5.37 28.38 18.80
N ALA A 120 4.80 27.37 19.47
CA ALA A 120 5.56 26.44 20.32
C ALA A 120 6.65 25.72 19.51
N HIS A 121 6.36 25.30 18.28
CA HIS A 121 7.34 24.70 17.39
C HIS A 121 8.49 25.67 17.04
N ARG A 122 8.17 26.95 16.75
CA ARG A 122 9.19 27.99 16.50
C ARG A 122 10.06 28.28 17.73
N GLU A 123 9.46 28.33 18.91
CA GLU A 123 10.20 28.56 20.15
C GLU A 123 11.09 27.36 20.51
N VAL A 124 10.56 26.14 20.41
CA VAL A 124 11.34 24.91 20.64
C VAL A 124 12.47 24.76 19.62
N SER A 125 12.23 25.05 18.33
CA SER A 125 13.28 25.01 17.31
C SER A 125 14.35 26.09 17.50
N ALA A 126 13.98 27.28 17.98
CA ALA A 126 14.94 28.32 18.37
C ALA A 126 15.79 27.90 19.58
N ILE A 127 15.19 27.21 20.56
CA ILE A 127 15.90 26.63 21.72
C ILE A 127 16.84 25.51 21.27
N LEU A 128 16.40 24.63 20.36
CA LEU A 128 17.22 23.53 19.84
C LEU A 128 18.41 24.02 18.99
N ALA A 129 18.32 25.20 18.39
CA ALA A 129 19.40 25.82 17.62
C ALA A 129 20.49 26.46 18.50
N ASP A 130 20.21 26.71 19.79
CA ASP A 130 21.17 27.25 20.75
C ASP A 130 21.91 26.09 21.49
N PRO A 131 23.26 26.05 21.49
CA PRO A 131 24.03 25.05 22.26
C PRO A 131 23.77 25.07 23.78
N LEU A 132 23.22 26.15 24.34
CA LEU A 132 22.71 26.18 25.73
C LEU A 132 21.27 25.64 25.85
N GLY A 133 20.45 25.81 24.81
CA GLY A 133 19.08 25.32 24.75
C GLY A 133 18.98 23.80 24.57
N SER A 134 19.94 23.17 23.89
CA SER A 134 20.05 21.71 23.85
C SER A 134 20.32 21.10 25.24
N ARG A 135 21.11 21.77 26.08
CA ARG A 135 21.33 21.41 27.49
C ARG A 135 20.17 21.79 28.41
N ALA A 136 19.32 22.74 28.02
CA ALA A 136 18.10 23.07 28.73
C ALA A 136 16.99 22.03 28.47
N LEU A 137 17.02 21.33 27.34
CA LEU A 137 16.15 20.18 27.10
C LEU A 137 16.45 18.99 28.03
N ASP A 138 17.70 18.80 28.46
CA ASP A 138 18.01 17.85 29.56
C ASP A 138 17.28 18.20 30.86
N ARG A 139 16.82 19.45 31.02
CA ARG A 139 16.00 19.94 32.14
C ARG A 139 14.49 19.97 31.86
N LEU A 140 14.05 19.55 30.67
CA LEU A 140 12.64 19.31 30.35
C LEU A 140 12.11 18.00 30.97
N LEU A 141 12.93 17.35 31.80
CA LEU A 141 12.48 16.38 32.78
C LEU A 141 11.40 17.02 33.64
N ILE A 142 10.17 16.54 33.48
CA ILE A 142 9.08 16.83 34.41
C ILE A 142 9.55 16.39 35.80
N MET A 143 9.89 17.36 36.63
CA MET A 143 10.42 17.09 37.96
C MET A 143 9.28 16.61 38.87
N PRO A 144 9.57 15.76 39.87
CA PRO A 144 8.57 15.35 40.87
C PRO A 144 7.82 16.53 41.51
N GLU A 145 8.48 17.69 41.63
CA GLU A 145 7.87 18.85 42.28
C GLU A 145 6.86 19.56 41.35
N THR A 146 7.10 19.56 40.04
CA THR A 146 6.14 20.06 39.04
C THR A 146 4.86 19.22 39.01
N VAL A 147 4.99 17.91 39.24
CA VAL A 147 3.88 16.96 39.36
C VAL A 147 3.07 17.20 40.64
N LYS A 148 3.75 17.49 41.76
CA LYS A 148 3.08 17.81 43.04
C LYS A 148 2.29 19.12 42.98
N GLU A 149 2.81 20.13 42.28
CA GLU A 149 2.16 21.43 42.12
C GLU A 149 0.94 21.38 41.18
N ASN A 150 0.91 20.42 40.25
CA ASN A 150 -0.15 20.29 39.24
C ASN A 150 -0.64 18.83 39.16
N PRO A 151 -1.52 18.38 40.08
CA PRO A 151 -1.98 16.99 40.10
C PRO A 151 -2.74 16.59 38.83
N GLU A 152 -3.37 17.54 38.13
CA GLU A 152 -4.04 17.33 36.83
C GLU A 152 -3.07 16.87 35.72
N LEU A 153 -1.78 17.18 35.82
CA LEU A 153 -0.78 16.70 34.85
C LEU A 153 -0.66 15.17 34.87
N LEU A 154 -0.85 14.52 36.03
CA LEU A 154 -0.86 13.06 36.13
C LEU A 154 -2.03 12.44 35.37
N GLU A 155 -3.20 13.08 35.38
CA GLU A 155 -4.36 12.63 34.59
C GLU A 155 -4.07 12.72 33.10
N SER A 156 -3.37 13.76 32.65
CA SER A 156 -2.95 13.88 31.25
C SER A 156 -1.88 12.84 30.85
N PHE A 157 -0.97 12.49 31.76
CA PHE A 157 0.03 11.45 31.49
C PHE A 157 -0.56 10.05 31.47
N ALA A 158 -1.68 9.81 32.15
CA ALA A 158 -2.35 8.52 32.11
C ALA A 158 -2.77 8.09 30.68
N ALA A 159 -2.88 9.03 29.73
CA ALA A 159 -3.12 8.74 28.32
C ALA A 159 -1.88 8.23 27.57
N TYR A 160 -0.68 8.53 28.06
CA TYR A 160 0.60 8.26 27.39
C TYR A 160 1.50 7.29 28.16
N ILE A 161 1.33 7.19 29.48
CA ILE A 161 2.14 6.36 30.37
C ILE A 161 1.22 5.33 31.02
N THR A 162 1.71 4.09 31.03
CA THR A 162 1.02 2.97 31.67
C THR A 162 0.92 3.15 33.20
N PRO A 163 -0.11 2.59 33.88
CA PRO A 163 -0.30 2.77 35.32
C PRO A 163 0.87 2.27 36.19
N ASP A 164 1.63 1.30 35.68
CA ASP A 164 2.85 0.77 36.31
C ASP A 164 4.10 1.60 36.00
N GLY A 165 3.99 2.62 35.15
CA GLY A 165 5.08 3.54 34.80
C GLY A 165 6.17 2.93 33.91
N HIS A 166 6.02 1.69 33.47
CA HIS A 166 7.06 0.96 32.74
C HIS A 166 7.03 1.18 31.22
N ARG A 167 5.94 1.72 30.67
CA ARG A 167 5.80 2.01 29.24
C ARG A 167 5.24 3.40 29.04
N ALA A 168 5.85 4.13 28.11
CA ALA A 168 5.38 5.42 27.63
C ALA A 168 5.21 5.38 26.11
N ARG A 169 4.21 6.11 25.60
CA ARG A 169 3.95 6.34 24.19
C ARG A 169 4.22 7.81 23.87
N ILE A 170 4.92 8.05 22.76
CA ILE A 170 5.12 9.38 22.21
C ILE A 170 4.53 9.39 20.80
N ASP A 171 3.62 10.33 20.55
CA ASP A 171 3.04 10.51 19.23
C ASP A 171 3.90 11.47 18.41
N VAL A 172 4.42 10.97 17.29
CA VAL A 172 5.24 11.74 16.36
C VAL A 172 4.46 11.90 15.05
N THR A 173 4.15 13.15 14.72
CA THR A 173 3.51 13.49 13.45
C THR A 173 4.57 13.84 12.42
N LEU A 174 4.66 13.04 11.37
CA LEU A 174 5.57 13.27 10.25
C LEU A 174 4.97 14.33 9.31
N VAL A 175 5.82 15.18 8.74
CA VAL A 175 5.42 16.20 7.76
C VAL A 175 5.22 15.58 6.38
N ASP A 176 5.93 14.50 6.09
CA ASP A 176 5.90 13.84 4.80
C ASP A 176 4.60 13.09 4.54
N ARG A 177 4.28 12.94 3.25
CA ARG A 177 3.08 12.25 2.79
C ARG A 177 3.09 10.79 3.23
N ILE A 178 1.95 10.31 3.72
CA ILE A 178 1.76 8.90 4.09
C ILE A 178 2.07 8.00 2.89
N PHE A 179 2.72 6.87 3.13
CA PHE A 179 3.17 5.92 2.11
C PHE A 179 4.26 6.44 1.15
N SER A 180 4.85 7.61 1.39
CA SER A 180 5.98 8.09 0.61
C SER A 180 7.28 7.40 1.03
N ASN A 181 8.28 7.42 0.15
CA ASN A 181 9.59 6.83 0.46
C ASN A 181 10.29 7.64 1.56
N GLU A 182 10.11 8.96 1.56
CA GLU A 182 10.67 9.91 2.53
C GLU A 182 10.14 9.61 3.93
N ALA A 183 8.81 9.47 4.07
CA ALA A 183 8.17 9.15 5.34
C ALA A 183 8.64 7.80 5.92
N MET A 184 8.81 6.78 5.07
CA MET A 184 9.33 5.47 5.50
C MET A 184 10.81 5.54 5.88
N ASN A 185 11.63 6.28 5.12
CA ASN A 185 13.04 6.47 5.43
C ASN A 185 13.25 7.24 6.75
N GLN A 186 12.35 8.18 7.06
CA GLN A 186 12.35 8.85 8.36
C GLN A 186 12.05 7.88 9.51
N VAL A 187 11.12 6.94 9.33
CA VAL A 187 10.86 5.92 10.35
C VAL A 187 12.10 5.06 10.61
N GLU A 188 12.79 4.62 9.55
CA GLU A 188 14.06 3.88 9.69
C GLU A 188 15.11 4.73 10.44
N THR A 189 15.26 6.01 10.08
CA THR A 189 16.18 6.94 10.76
C THR A 189 15.83 7.13 12.24
N ILE A 190 14.54 7.21 12.57
CA ILE A 190 14.07 7.34 13.95
C ILE A 190 14.38 6.08 14.74
N ARG A 191 14.18 4.88 14.16
CA ARG A 191 14.51 3.60 14.80
C ARG A 191 16.01 3.50 15.10
N ASP A 192 16.85 3.78 14.10
CA ASP A 192 18.31 3.72 14.25
C ASP A 192 18.80 4.69 15.34
N ARG A 193 18.30 5.93 15.34
CA ARG A 193 18.67 6.91 16.38
C ARG A 193 18.14 6.52 17.75
N LEU A 194 16.92 6.00 17.86
CA LEU A 194 16.37 5.59 19.16
C LEU A 194 17.20 4.45 19.77
N ASP A 195 17.61 3.47 18.97
CA ASP A 195 18.48 2.39 19.43
C ASP A 195 19.85 2.92 19.87
N ASP A 196 20.44 3.86 19.13
CA ASP A 196 21.72 4.48 19.48
C ASP A 196 21.65 5.33 20.77
N TYR A 197 20.60 6.13 20.96
CA TYR A 197 20.47 7.05 22.10
C TYR A 197 19.92 6.41 23.37
N LEU A 198 19.03 5.42 23.25
CA LEU A 198 18.32 4.82 24.39
C LEU A 198 18.80 3.40 24.75
N GLY A 199 19.68 2.79 23.95
CA GLY A 199 20.10 1.40 24.13
C GLY A 199 20.52 1.03 25.56
N GLU A 200 21.26 1.90 26.24
CA GLU A 200 21.51 1.80 27.68
C GLU A 200 21.55 3.20 28.32
N TYR A 201 20.47 3.57 29.01
CA TYR A 201 20.38 4.86 29.70
C TYR A 201 20.46 4.63 31.21
N GLN A 202 21.52 5.11 31.85
CA GLN A 202 21.74 5.01 33.31
C GLN A 202 21.66 3.57 33.87
N GLY A 203 22.11 2.56 33.11
CA GLY A 203 22.08 1.15 33.51
C GLY A 203 20.70 0.49 33.42
N ILE A 204 19.72 1.18 32.82
CA ILE A 204 18.40 0.65 32.50
C ILE A 204 18.36 0.41 30.99
N ARG A 205 18.05 -0.84 30.60
CA ARG A 205 17.82 -1.19 29.20
C ARG A 205 16.45 -0.66 28.78
N VAL A 206 16.44 0.38 27.95
CA VAL A 206 15.20 0.92 27.37
C VAL A 206 15.00 0.26 26.01
N VAL A 207 13.80 -0.28 25.78
CA VAL A 207 13.41 -0.82 24.48
C VAL A 207 12.47 0.18 23.82
N ALA A 208 12.92 0.79 22.74
CA ALA A 208 12.09 1.65 21.90
C ALA A 208 11.43 0.82 20.81
N SER A 209 10.19 1.17 20.45
CA SER A 209 9.49 0.54 19.32
C SER A 209 8.66 1.58 18.59
N VAL A 210 8.77 1.60 17.27
CA VAL A 210 8.08 2.57 16.42
C VAL A 210 6.95 1.87 15.68
N ALA A 211 5.73 2.39 15.85
CA ALA A 211 4.50 1.86 15.26
C ALA A 211 3.73 2.94 14.49
N GLY A 212 2.75 2.52 13.70
CA GLY A 212 1.92 3.39 12.86
C GLY A 212 2.01 3.05 11.38
N VAL A 213 1.20 3.71 10.55
CA VAL A 213 1.02 3.36 9.13
C VAL A 213 2.32 3.41 8.32
N ASN A 214 3.16 4.42 8.56
CA ASN A 214 4.45 4.54 7.88
C ASN A 214 5.47 3.49 8.37
N ALA A 215 5.41 3.11 9.65
CA ALA A 215 6.26 2.08 10.21
C ALA A 215 5.90 0.69 9.66
N GLU A 216 4.62 0.36 9.65
CA GLU A 216 4.11 -0.86 9.02
C GLU A 216 4.48 -0.92 7.53
N SER A 217 4.32 0.20 6.82
CA SER A 217 4.67 0.26 5.40
C SER A 217 6.18 0.10 5.16
N ALA A 218 7.02 0.66 6.04
CA ALA A 218 8.48 0.48 5.99
C ALA A 218 8.86 -0.99 6.22
N ASP A 219 8.21 -1.66 7.19
CA ASP A 219 8.43 -3.07 7.49
C ASP A 219 8.03 -3.96 6.30
N VAL A 220 6.86 -3.71 5.71
CA VAL A 220 6.43 -4.43 4.50
C VAL A 220 7.37 -4.14 3.33
N ARG A 221 7.83 -2.90 3.16
CA ARG A 221 8.79 -2.53 2.10
C ARG A 221 10.11 -3.27 2.27
N GLN A 222 10.63 -3.36 3.51
CA GLN A 222 11.87 -4.06 3.81
C GLN A 222 11.74 -5.56 3.52
N LEU A 223 10.66 -6.19 3.98
CA LEU A 223 10.37 -7.59 3.70
C LEU A 223 10.23 -7.84 2.20
N THR A 224 9.46 -7.00 1.50
CA THR A 224 9.26 -7.09 0.05
C THR A 224 10.57 -6.92 -0.72
N ARG A 225 11.49 -6.07 -0.26
CA ARG A 225 12.79 -5.86 -0.92
C ARG A 225 13.67 -7.11 -0.82
N ALA A 226 13.68 -7.77 0.34
CA ALA A 226 14.37 -9.05 0.51
C ALA A 226 13.76 -10.12 -0.41
N ASP A 227 12.43 -10.25 -0.38
CA ASP A 227 11.69 -11.19 -1.21
C ASP A 227 11.84 -10.91 -2.71
N GLN A 228 11.94 -9.65 -3.12
CA GLN A 228 12.17 -9.23 -4.50
C GLN A 228 13.50 -9.76 -5.03
N VAL A 229 14.58 -9.58 -4.26
CA VAL A 229 15.92 -10.03 -4.67
C VAL A 229 15.93 -11.55 -4.79
N GLN A 230 15.34 -12.25 -3.84
CA GLN A 230 15.20 -13.70 -3.90
C GLN A 230 14.35 -14.14 -5.10
N SER A 231 13.25 -13.45 -5.38
CA SER A 231 12.34 -13.74 -6.50
C SER A 231 13.01 -13.58 -7.86
N TRP A 232 13.91 -12.61 -8.04
CA TRP A 232 14.67 -12.44 -9.27
C TRP A 232 15.56 -13.64 -9.62
N PHE A 233 15.91 -14.50 -8.67
CA PHE A 233 16.64 -15.73 -8.93
C PHE A 233 15.75 -16.96 -8.92
N ILE A 234 14.88 -17.11 -7.92
CA ILE A 234 14.04 -18.30 -7.77
C ILE A 234 13.04 -18.44 -8.91
N VAL A 235 12.38 -17.34 -9.32
CA VAL A 235 11.33 -17.42 -10.35
C VAL A 235 11.92 -17.77 -11.72
N PRO A 236 13.00 -17.15 -12.22
CA PRO A 236 13.59 -17.56 -13.50
C PRO A 236 14.10 -19.00 -13.48
N ILE A 237 14.65 -19.48 -12.36
CA ILE A 237 15.05 -20.88 -12.19
C ILE A 237 13.82 -21.79 -12.23
N GLY A 238 12.75 -21.46 -11.52
CA GLY A 238 11.50 -22.22 -11.53
C GLY A 238 10.89 -22.30 -12.92
N VAL A 239 10.79 -21.16 -13.62
CA VAL A 239 10.32 -21.09 -15.01
C VAL A 239 11.23 -21.91 -15.93
N PHE A 240 12.56 -21.80 -15.77
CA PHE A 240 13.50 -22.61 -16.53
C PHE A 240 13.28 -24.11 -16.34
N LEU A 241 13.05 -24.57 -15.11
CA LEU A 241 12.78 -25.98 -14.82
C LEU A 241 11.46 -26.45 -15.43
N VAL A 242 10.39 -25.65 -15.34
CA VAL A 242 9.10 -25.96 -15.96
C VAL A 242 9.25 -26.03 -17.49
N LEU A 243 9.93 -25.05 -18.09
CA LEU A 243 10.23 -25.05 -19.53
C LEU A 243 11.12 -26.25 -19.91
N MET A 244 12.07 -26.65 -19.07
CA MET A 244 12.91 -27.82 -19.31
C MET A 244 12.08 -29.10 -19.40
N ILE A 245 11.09 -29.25 -18.52
CA ILE A 245 10.18 -30.40 -18.54
C ILE A 245 9.31 -30.37 -19.79
N ALA A 246 8.79 -29.20 -20.16
CA ALA A 246 7.88 -29.03 -21.29
C ALA A 246 8.56 -29.17 -22.66
N LEU A 247 9.70 -28.49 -22.86
CA LEU A 247 10.39 -28.38 -24.15
C LEU A 247 11.54 -29.38 -24.31
N ARG A 248 12.12 -29.88 -23.20
CA ARG A 248 13.30 -30.78 -23.18
C ARG A 248 14.51 -30.28 -23.97
N ASP A 249 14.59 -28.97 -24.20
CA ASP A 249 15.70 -28.32 -24.90
C ASP A 249 16.28 -27.20 -24.02
N PRO A 250 17.47 -27.41 -23.41
CA PRO A 250 18.06 -26.44 -22.48
C PRO A 250 18.34 -25.09 -23.14
N LEU A 251 18.72 -25.06 -24.42
CA LEU A 251 19.04 -23.82 -25.11
C LEU A 251 17.78 -23.00 -25.40
N ALA A 252 16.69 -23.67 -25.78
CA ALA A 252 15.39 -23.02 -25.91
C ALA A 252 14.93 -22.41 -24.58
N CYS A 253 15.10 -23.14 -23.47
CA CYS A 253 14.70 -22.68 -22.15
C CYS A 253 15.51 -21.44 -21.71
N VAL A 254 16.85 -21.46 -21.88
CA VAL A 254 17.70 -20.30 -21.57
C VAL A 254 17.30 -19.09 -22.43
N ASN A 255 17.05 -19.29 -23.73
CA ASN A 255 16.63 -18.22 -24.62
C ASN A 255 15.33 -17.55 -24.14
N LEU A 256 14.31 -18.36 -23.82
CA LEU A 256 13.01 -17.87 -23.39
C LEU A 256 13.10 -17.10 -22.06
N VAL A 257 13.82 -17.64 -21.07
CA VAL A 257 14.03 -16.96 -19.78
C VAL A 257 14.85 -15.68 -19.97
N GLY A 258 15.89 -15.71 -20.80
CA GLY A 258 16.70 -14.53 -21.11
C GLY A 258 15.88 -13.42 -21.77
N THR A 259 15.08 -13.75 -22.77
CA THR A 259 14.19 -12.77 -23.43
C THR A 259 13.14 -12.22 -22.49
N MET A 260 12.64 -13.02 -21.56
CA MET A 260 11.65 -12.62 -20.57
C MET A 260 12.22 -11.61 -19.55
N VAL A 261 13.44 -11.87 -19.05
CA VAL A 261 14.16 -10.92 -18.18
C VAL A 261 14.48 -9.62 -18.93
N LEU A 262 14.83 -9.72 -20.22
CA LEU A 262 15.06 -8.56 -21.07
C LEU A 262 13.78 -7.73 -21.24
N THR A 263 12.64 -8.35 -21.51
CA THR A 263 11.34 -7.67 -21.60
C THR A 263 10.99 -6.96 -20.29
N TYR A 264 11.20 -7.63 -19.15
CA TYR A 264 11.00 -7.02 -17.83
C TYR A 264 11.87 -5.78 -17.63
N GLY A 265 13.17 -5.88 -17.91
CA GLY A 265 14.10 -4.76 -17.82
C GLY A 265 13.73 -3.60 -18.75
N PHE A 266 13.31 -3.92 -19.99
CA PHE A 266 12.83 -2.92 -20.95
C PHE A 266 11.58 -2.20 -20.44
N ALA A 267 10.58 -2.95 -19.97
CA ALA A 267 9.33 -2.39 -19.45
C ALA A 267 9.57 -1.48 -18.24
N LEU A 268 10.43 -1.92 -17.31
CA LEU A 268 10.80 -1.14 -16.13
C LEU A 268 11.56 0.13 -16.52
N GLY A 269 12.53 0.01 -17.43
CA GLY A 269 13.30 1.15 -17.96
C GLY A 269 12.44 2.16 -18.70
N ALA A 270 11.53 1.70 -19.56
CA ALA A 270 10.57 2.55 -20.27
C ALA A 270 9.65 3.28 -19.29
N THR A 271 9.18 2.58 -18.25
CA THR A 271 8.35 3.18 -17.19
C THR A 271 9.12 4.23 -16.41
N HIS A 272 10.39 3.96 -16.07
CA HIS A 272 11.25 4.93 -15.41
C HIS A 272 11.44 6.19 -16.26
N VAL A 273 11.75 6.04 -17.56
CA VAL A 273 11.91 7.19 -18.46
C VAL A 273 10.63 8.02 -18.52
N VAL A 274 9.46 7.40 -18.68
CA VAL A 274 8.20 8.13 -18.76
C VAL A 274 7.85 8.82 -17.44
N PHE A 275 7.81 8.09 -16.33
CA PHE A 275 7.31 8.64 -15.06
C PHE A 275 8.31 9.50 -14.29
N VAL A 276 9.61 9.16 -14.37
CA VAL A 276 10.66 9.88 -13.64
C VAL A 276 11.25 10.95 -14.56
N SER A 277 11.75 10.58 -15.74
CA SER A 277 12.48 11.53 -16.60
C SER A 277 11.59 12.51 -17.35
N LEU A 278 10.41 12.09 -17.84
CA LEU A 278 9.50 12.98 -18.57
C LEU A 278 8.49 13.68 -17.66
N LEU A 279 7.87 12.95 -16.72
CA LEU A 279 6.85 13.49 -15.83
C LEU A 279 7.42 14.13 -14.54
N GLY A 280 8.74 14.02 -14.30
CA GLY A 280 9.40 14.62 -13.14
C GLY A 280 9.04 13.97 -11.80
N GLY A 281 8.60 12.71 -11.80
CA GLY A 281 8.29 11.98 -10.57
C GLY A 281 9.52 11.71 -9.70
N GLU A 282 9.33 11.63 -8.38
CA GLU A 282 10.38 11.36 -7.38
C GLU A 282 11.02 9.96 -7.50
N GLY A 283 10.38 9.08 -8.27
CA GLY A 283 10.85 7.72 -8.52
C GLY A 283 9.70 6.79 -8.92
N LEU A 284 10.04 5.52 -9.13
CA LEU A 284 9.04 4.46 -9.22
C LEU A 284 8.62 4.04 -7.82
N ASP A 285 7.33 3.75 -7.66
CA ASP A 285 6.82 3.16 -6.42
C ASP A 285 7.50 1.80 -6.18
N TRP A 286 7.89 1.53 -4.94
CA TRP A 286 8.65 0.34 -4.56
C TRP A 286 7.92 -0.98 -4.87
N LYS A 287 6.60 -0.94 -5.03
CA LYS A 287 5.76 -2.09 -5.37
C LYS A 287 5.81 -2.43 -6.87
N VAL A 288 6.06 -1.44 -7.72
CA VAL A 288 5.96 -1.58 -9.19
C VAL A 288 6.93 -2.64 -9.74
N PRO A 289 8.23 -2.66 -9.40
CA PRO A 289 9.15 -3.69 -9.90
C PRO A 289 8.73 -5.11 -9.53
N TYR A 290 8.15 -5.30 -8.33
CA TYR A 290 7.68 -6.59 -7.83
C TYR A 290 6.49 -7.10 -8.60
N PHE A 291 5.41 -6.32 -8.62
CA PHE A 291 4.18 -6.74 -9.29
C PHE A 291 4.37 -6.84 -10.81
N LEU A 292 5.16 -5.95 -11.41
CA LEU A 292 5.50 -6.04 -12.83
C LEU A 292 6.19 -7.36 -13.13
N PHE A 293 7.18 -7.75 -12.32
CA PHE A 293 7.91 -9.00 -12.53
C PHE A 293 6.97 -10.19 -12.47
N VAL A 294 6.22 -10.34 -11.38
CA VAL A 294 5.32 -11.50 -11.17
C VAL A 294 4.23 -11.58 -12.26
N LEU A 295 3.60 -10.45 -12.60
CA LEU A 295 2.52 -10.43 -13.60
C LEU A 295 3.04 -10.65 -15.02
N LEU A 296 4.16 -10.04 -15.39
CA LEU A 296 4.75 -10.21 -16.71
C LEU A 296 5.28 -11.65 -16.89
N VAL A 297 5.83 -12.24 -15.83
CA VAL A 297 6.20 -13.66 -15.79
C VAL A 297 4.99 -14.54 -16.05
N ALA A 298 3.91 -14.33 -15.28
CA ALA A 298 2.71 -15.14 -15.37
C ALA A 298 2.10 -15.13 -16.78
N VAL A 299 2.01 -13.96 -17.41
CA VAL A 299 1.49 -13.82 -18.78
C VAL A 299 2.47 -14.38 -19.82
N GLY A 300 3.79 -14.24 -19.62
CA GLY A 300 4.80 -14.60 -20.62
C GLY A 300 5.04 -16.10 -20.80
N VAL A 301 4.90 -16.90 -19.74
CA VAL A 301 5.25 -18.33 -19.78
C VAL A 301 4.33 -19.14 -20.70
N ASP A 302 3.02 -18.91 -20.64
CA ASP A 302 2.02 -19.71 -21.37
C ASP A 302 2.23 -19.63 -22.88
N TYR A 303 2.48 -18.43 -23.39
CA TYR A 303 2.72 -18.21 -24.82
C TYR A 303 4.11 -18.71 -25.25
N ASN A 304 5.10 -18.70 -24.35
CA ASN A 304 6.47 -19.15 -24.65
C ASN A 304 6.48 -20.62 -25.02
N VAL A 305 5.72 -21.42 -24.26
CA VAL A 305 5.57 -22.85 -24.54
C VAL A 305 4.86 -23.05 -25.88
N PHE A 306 3.71 -22.40 -26.11
CA PHE A 306 2.94 -22.60 -27.35
C PHE A 306 3.73 -22.27 -28.61
N LEU A 307 4.41 -21.12 -28.63
CA LEU A 307 5.24 -20.71 -29.76
C LEU A 307 6.41 -21.69 -29.97
N MET A 308 7.10 -22.07 -28.89
CA MET A 308 8.31 -22.87 -29.02
C MET A 308 8.01 -24.32 -29.39
N THR A 309 6.92 -24.91 -28.87
CA THR A 309 6.44 -26.22 -29.31
C THR A 309 6.13 -26.20 -30.81
N ARG A 310 5.41 -25.18 -31.30
CA ARG A 310 5.11 -25.07 -32.73
C ARG A 310 6.37 -24.83 -33.57
N LEU A 311 7.31 -24.05 -33.05
CA LEU A 311 8.59 -23.83 -33.69
C LEU A 311 9.36 -25.13 -33.87
N GLN A 312 9.43 -25.97 -32.84
CA GLN A 312 10.11 -27.27 -32.90
C GLN A 312 9.42 -28.22 -33.88
N GLU A 313 8.08 -28.31 -33.85
CA GLU A 313 7.29 -29.13 -34.79
C GLU A 313 7.53 -28.74 -36.25
N GLU A 314 7.40 -27.45 -36.57
CA GLU A 314 7.47 -26.97 -37.95
C GLU A 314 8.92 -26.97 -38.48
N THR A 315 9.91 -26.73 -37.62
CA THR A 315 11.34 -26.78 -38.02
C THR A 315 11.85 -28.19 -38.25
N ALA A 316 11.26 -29.20 -37.58
CA ALA A 316 11.57 -30.61 -37.85
C ALA A 316 11.08 -31.05 -39.25
N GLY A 317 9.92 -30.55 -39.70
CA GLY A 317 9.33 -30.92 -40.99
C GLY A 317 9.75 -30.07 -42.19
N HIS A 318 9.96 -28.77 -42.01
CA HIS A 318 10.13 -27.80 -43.12
C HIS A 318 11.51 -27.13 -43.15
N GLY A 319 12.46 -27.65 -42.37
CA GLY A 319 13.75 -27.02 -42.13
C GLY A 319 13.62 -25.72 -41.31
N PHE A 320 14.76 -25.17 -40.90
CA PHE A 320 14.76 -24.11 -39.90
C PHE A 320 14.06 -22.82 -40.35
N ARG A 321 14.40 -22.31 -41.55
CA ARG A 321 13.81 -21.06 -42.08
C ARG A 321 12.33 -21.22 -42.41
N GLY A 322 11.96 -22.30 -43.11
CA GLY A 322 10.57 -22.58 -43.47
C GLY A 322 9.70 -22.83 -42.24
N GLY A 323 10.23 -23.56 -41.26
CA GLY A 323 9.56 -23.86 -40.01
C GLY A 323 9.27 -22.61 -39.17
N ILE A 324 10.22 -21.66 -39.05
CA ILE A 324 9.98 -20.39 -38.34
C ILE A 324 8.84 -19.60 -38.97
N ILE A 325 8.89 -19.39 -40.30
CA ILE A 325 7.89 -18.59 -41.00
C ILE A 325 6.50 -19.19 -40.80
N ARG A 326 6.41 -20.52 -40.90
CA ARG A 326 5.14 -21.24 -40.72
C ARG A 326 4.65 -21.23 -39.28
N ALA A 327 5.53 -21.45 -38.30
CA ALA A 327 5.18 -21.39 -36.89
C ALA A 327 4.64 -20.00 -36.52
N ILE A 328 5.36 -18.93 -36.86
CA ILE A 328 4.93 -17.55 -36.58
C ILE A 328 3.64 -17.22 -37.32
N GLY A 329 3.50 -17.62 -38.59
CA GLY A 329 2.28 -17.37 -39.36
C GLY A 329 1.03 -18.03 -38.76
N LEU A 330 1.18 -19.22 -38.17
CA LEU A 330 0.07 -19.96 -37.57
C LEU A 330 -0.26 -19.49 -36.15
N THR A 331 0.74 -19.17 -35.34
CA THR A 331 0.54 -18.86 -33.91
C THR A 331 0.51 -17.37 -33.61
N GLY A 332 1.08 -16.53 -34.48
CA GLY A 332 1.24 -15.10 -34.25
C GLY A 332 -0.09 -14.37 -34.07
N GLY A 333 -1.11 -14.69 -34.87
CA GLY A 333 -2.43 -14.08 -34.74
C GLY A 333 -3.11 -14.37 -33.39
N LEU A 334 -3.00 -15.62 -32.91
CA LEU A 334 -3.55 -16.03 -31.62
C LEU A 334 -2.80 -15.36 -30.46
N ILE A 335 -1.47 -15.32 -30.51
CA ILE A 335 -0.64 -14.74 -29.45
C ILE A 335 -0.84 -13.22 -29.39
N SER A 336 -0.78 -12.54 -30.54
CA SER A 336 -0.91 -11.08 -30.59
C SER A 336 -2.31 -10.60 -30.20
N SER A 337 -3.37 -11.35 -30.54
CA SER A 337 -4.73 -11.01 -30.12
C SER A 337 -4.91 -11.18 -28.61
N ALA A 338 -4.41 -12.27 -28.03
CA ALA A 338 -4.44 -12.48 -26.59
C ALA A 338 -3.65 -11.37 -25.85
N ALA A 339 -2.44 -11.06 -26.31
CA ALA A 339 -1.63 -9.98 -25.76
C ALA A 339 -2.32 -8.61 -25.86
N ALA A 340 -3.01 -8.31 -26.96
CA ALA A 340 -3.77 -7.07 -27.12
C ALA A 340 -4.91 -6.97 -26.10
N ILE A 341 -5.69 -8.04 -25.88
CA ILE A 341 -6.77 -8.07 -24.90
C ILE A 341 -6.21 -7.85 -23.48
N THR A 342 -5.11 -8.52 -23.14
CA THR A 342 -4.47 -8.39 -21.83
C THR A 342 -3.87 -7.01 -21.62
N ALA A 343 -3.19 -6.44 -22.64
CA ALA A 343 -2.66 -5.09 -22.59
C ALA A 343 -3.77 -4.06 -22.42
N CYS A 344 -4.87 -4.15 -23.18
CA CYS A 344 -6.02 -3.27 -23.00
C CYS A 344 -6.63 -3.35 -21.60
N SER A 345 -6.63 -4.54 -21.00
CA SER A 345 -7.12 -4.75 -19.64
C SER A 345 -6.24 -4.03 -18.61
N PHE A 346 -4.91 -4.14 -18.72
CA PHE A 346 -3.98 -3.40 -17.85
C PHE A 346 -3.90 -1.91 -18.15
N ALA A 347 -4.20 -1.49 -19.38
CA ALA A 347 -4.32 -0.07 -19.73
C ALA A 347 -5.39 0.64 -18.91
N SER A 348 -6.40 -0.07 -18.38
CA SER A 348 -7.38 0.52 -17.46
C SER A 348 -6.75 1.13 -16.20
N PHE A 349 -5.60 0.61 -15.74
CA PHE A 349 -4.90 1.13 -14.56
C PHE A 349 -4.32 2.53 -14.80
N LEU A 350 -4.11 2.94 -16.05
CA LEU A 350 -3.66 4.29 -16.41
C LEU A 350 -4.65 5.39 -15.98
N PHE A 351 -5.94 5.04 -15.84
CA PHE A 351 -6.98 5.94 -15.36
C PHE A 351 -7.08 6.02 -13.84
N SER A 352 -6.29 5.23 -13.11
CA SER A 352 -6.31 5.23 -11.65
C SER A 352 -5.75 6.54 -11.06
N PRO A 353 -6.35 7.10 -9.99
CA PRO A 353 -5.77 8.25 -9.29
C PRO A 353 -4.48 7.88 -8.53
N LEU A 354 -4.26 6.58 -8.25
CA LEU A 354 -3.07 6.11 -7.57
C LEU A 354 -1.89 6.03 -8.53
N SER A 355 -0.83 6.80 -8.24
CA SER A 355 0.36 6.85 -9.10
C SER A 355 1.01 5.48 -9.30
N SER A 356 1.05 4.66 -8.25
CA SER A 356 1.57 3.30 -8.27
C SER A 356 0.83 2.38 -9.25
N LEU A 357 -0.50 2.48 -9.30
CA LEU A 357 -1.31 1.71 -10.25
C LEU A 357 -1.10 2.20 -11.68
N ARG A 358 -1.00 3.52 -11.92
CA ARG A 358 -0.70 4.04 -13.26
C ARG A 358 0.66 3.58 -13.76
N GLN A 359 1.69 3.64 -12.91
CA GLN A 359 3.04 3.16 -13.23
C GLN A 359 3.03 1.67 -13.56
N LEU A 360 2.37 0.84 -12.74
CA LEU A 360 2.24 -0.60 -12.97
C LEU A 360 1.47 -0.91 -14.26
N GLY A 361 0.36 -0.22 -14.50
CA GLY A 361 -0.45 -0.36 -15.72
C GLY A 361 0.35 -0.05 -16.97
N PHE A 362 1.06 1.08 -16.98
CA PHE A 362 1.93 1.46 -18.07
C PHE A 362 3.02 0.42 -18.33
N ALA A 363 3.70 -0.02 -17.26
CA ALA A 363 4.76 -1.01 -17.36
C ALA A 363 4.27 -2.33 -17.97
N LEU A 364 3.09 -2.80 -17.56
CA LEU A 364 2.48 -4.02 -18.10
C LEU A 364 2.08 -3.86 -19.55
N VAL A 365 1.45 -2.75 -19.93
CA VAL A 365 1.09 -2.47 -21.32
C VAL A 365 2.32 -2.48 -22.22
N VAL A 366 3.38 -1.77 -21.82
CA VAL A 366 4.64 -1.72 -22.59
C VAL A 366 5.29 -3.09 -22.63
N GLY A 367 5.41 -3.77 -21.49
CA GLY A 367 6.03 -5.09 -21.41
C GLY A 367 5.33 -6.11 -22.29
N ILE A 368 4.00 -6.19 -22.22
CA ILE A 368 3.20 -7.13 -23.01
C ILE A 368 3.25 -6.78 -24.50
N ALA A 369 3.13 -5.50 -24.86
CA ALA A 369 3.18 -5.06 -26.25
C ALA A 369 4.54 -5.37 -26.88
N VAL A 370 5.64 -5.08 -26.17
CA VAL A 370 7.00 -5.37 -26.63
C VAL A 370 7.23 -6.87 -26.72
N ASP A 371 6.77 -7.64 -25.72
CA ASP A 371 6.88 -9.10 -25.73
C ASP A 371 6.22 -9.70 -26.97
N ALA A 372 4.97 -9.31 -27.23
CA ALA A 372 4.17 -9.87 -28.30
C ALA A 372 4.58 -9.39 -29.70
N LEU A 373 4.95 -8.13 -29.85
CA LEU A 373 5.20 -7.52 -31.16
C LEU A 373 6.67 -7.55 -31.60
N LEU A 374 7.61 -7.59 -30.65
CA LEU A 374 9.04 -7.54 -30.95
C LEU A 374 9.76 -8.79 -30.46
N VAL A 375 9.59 -9.14 -29.19
CA VAL A 375 10.43 -10.18 -28.58
C VAL A 375 10.09 -11.56 -29.12
N ARG A 376 8.82 -11.95 -29.11
CA ARG A 376 8.36 -13.26 -29.61
C ARG A 376 8.57 -13.48 -31.10
N PRO A 377 8.15 -12.58 -32.01
CA PRO A 377 8.28 -12.86 -33.43
C PRO A 377 9.71 -12.69 -33.95
N LEU A 378 10.56 -11.92 -33.25
CA LEU A 378 11.92 -11.62 -33.72
C LEU A 378 13.00 -12.20 -32.80
N LEU A 379 13.10 -11.72 -31.57
CA LEU A 379 14.20 -12.08 -30.66
C LEU A 379 14.21 -13.57 -30.30
N VAL A 380 13.05 -14.19 -30.06
CA VAL A 380 12.97 -15.61 -29.69
C VAL A 380 13.46 -16.52 -30.83
N PRO A 381 12.95 -16.45 -32.07
CA PRO A 381 13.46 -17.24 -33.19
C PRO A 381 14.93 -16.96 -33.52
N CYS A 382 15.34 -15.68 -33.54
CA CYS A 382 16.71 -15.30 -33.84
C CYS A 382 17.70 -15.78 -32.77
N GLY A 383 17.35 -15.63 -31.49
CA GLY A 383 18.13 -16.13 -30.37
C GLY A 383 18.24 -17.64 -30.38
N HIS A 384 17.14 -18.35 -30.64
CA HIS A 384 17.14 -19.81 -30.77
C HIS A 384 18.03 -20.28 -31.93
N TRP A 385 17.97 -19.60 -33.08
CA TRP A 385 18.85 -19.88 -34.21
C TRP A 385 20.32 -19.72 -33.85
N LEU A 386 20.66 -18.58 -33.23
CA LEU A 386 22.04 -18.25 -32.86
C LEU A 386 22.59 -19.28 -31.87
N LEU A 387 21.80 -19.66 -30.87
CA LEU A 387 22.20 -20.66 -29.87
C LEU A 387 22.39 -22.04 -30.51
N ARG A 388 21.48 -22.49 -31.40
CA ARG A 388 21.70 -23.75 -32.14
C ARG A 388 22.95 -23.70 -33.01
N ARG A 389 23.15 -22.60 -33.75
CA ARG A 389 24.31 -22.44 -34.63
C ARG A 389 25.62 -22.43 -33.84
N SER A 390 25.65 -21.78 -32.68
CA SER A 390 26.82 -21.79 -31.81
C SER A 390 27.18 -23.20 -31.33
N ARG A 391 26.19 -24.05 -31.03
CA ARG A 391 26.42 -25.45 -30.67
C ARG A 391 26.96 -26.29 -31.83
N GLU A 392 26.53 -26.05 -33.06
CA GLU A 392 27.07 -26.74 -34.24
C GLU A 392 28.54 -26.37 -34.51
N VAL A 393 28.93 -25.13 -34.19
CA VAL A 393 30.28 -24.61 -34.44
C VAL A 393 31.24 -24.89 -33.27
N LEU A 394 30.77 -24.81 -32.02
CA LEU A 394 31.58 -24.94 -30.80
C LEU A 394 31.37 -26.26 -30.03
N GLY A 395 30.37 -27.07 -30.37
CA GLY A 395 30.10 -28.32 -29.68
C GLY A 395 31.15 -29.40 -29.99
N PRO A 396 31.49 -30.28 -29.04
CA PRO A 396 32.42 -31.38 -29.31
C PRO A 396 31.85 -32.26 -30.43
N ARG A 397 32.63 -32.40 -31.50
CA ARG A 397 32.35 -33.31 -32.62
C ARG A 397 32.46 -34.74 -32.11
N TYR A 398 31.41 -35.27 -31.51
CA TYR A 398 31.27 -36.71 -31.39
C TYR A 398 30.82 -37.25 -32.75
N SER A 399 31.78 -37.71 -33.56
CA SER A 399 31.45 -38.64 -34.64
C SER A 399 31.05 -39.96 -33.99
N VAL A 400 29.77 -40.21 -33.87
CA VAL A 400 29.30 -41.59 -33.72
C VAL A 400 29.58 -42.25 -35.07
N SER A 401 30.74 -42.88 -35.18
CA SER A 401 31.05 -43.79 -36.28
C SER A 401 30.06 -44.94 -36.17
N ASN A 402 29.14 -44.99 -37.13
CA ASN A 402 28.17 -46.06 -37.26
C ASN A 402 28.86 -47.21 -38.01
N GLU A 403 29.84 -47.85 -37.38
CA GLU A 403 30.44 -49.08 -37.88
C GLU A 403 30.45 -50.14 -36.77
N ASN A 404 29.79 -51.25 -37.11
CA ASN A 404 29.94 -52.58 -36.52
C ASN A 404 29.18 -52.88 -35.22
N PHE A 405 27.86 -53.07 -35.38
CA PHE A 405 27.16 -54.10 -34.60
C PHE A 405 26.61 -55.19 -35.54
N ARG A 406 27.51 -56.08 -35.98
CA ARG A 406 27.17 -57.42 -36.48
C ARG A 406 28.21 -58.41 -35.93
N LEU A 407 27.87 -59.05 -34.81
CA LEU A 407 28.50 -60.30 -34.40
C LEU A 407 27.65 -61.44 -34.94
N THR A 408 27.87 -61.81 -36.20
CA THR A 408 27.52 -63.13 -36.71
C THR A 408 28.77 -63.99 -36.62
N GLY A 409 28.83 -64.84 -35.60
CA GLY A 409 29.76 -65.96 -35.58
C GLY A 409 29.31 -67.01 -36.59
N VAL A 410 30.23 -67.41 -37.48
CA VAL A 410 30.13 -68.62 -38.31
C VAL A 410 31.43 -69.40 -38.06
N PRO A 411 31.35 -70.72 -37.83
CA PRO A 411 32.50 -71.56 -37.53
C PRO A 411 33.27 -71.94 -38.80
N ASP A 412 34.57 -72.16 -38.65
CA ASP A 412 35.28 -73.36 -39.11
C ASP A 412 36.56 -73.53 -38.29
#